data_AF-A0A383VK40-F1
#
_entry.id   AF-A0A383VK40-F1
#
_cell.length_a   1.000
_cell.length_b   1.000
_cell.length_c   1.000
_cell.angle_alpha   90.00
_cell.angle_beta   90.00
_cell.angle_gamma   90.00
#
_symmetry.space_group_name_H-M   'P 1'
#
loop_
_entity.id
_entity.type
_entity.pdbx_description
1 polymer ?
#
loop_
_entity_poly.entity_id
_entity_poly.type
_entity_poly.pdbx_seq_one_letter_code
_entity_poly.pdbx_strand_id
1 'polypeptide(L)'
;MSATAKASSQEHTAVKHYHSDLTAFRSALLSKVHQGFKPEAGELQGFARFDPVSPFLSCPPNRPPTGYSRWRFCDLSRLPAGCIVYSVGPVQSDYAFERDIISNTKCEVHTFDCESEGKSIKEGRHTHHKLCIGQGKAKHMGWLDIVVKLGHHIKGIAALKIDMEGKDAEVFAELRHNVPLPRQLAAELHIRPAPTEDTALPADAARSPAQLALIFSHLAGLGYGVTWRNNNMGGQPGCCAEFSWLHVERVWPHGAARATHPGSSSGSSSSGSSAVLAAEEAQQQPPRAKRLVVSLASFPGRAELAAPTIYSIMHGTRKPDALYFWVTVNVSRFDSDDKEVNSVTEIPGDAKMLANQFPGVVKVLAPRKDFGPASKLLPTLEVETDPETIIITVDDDTFYSPTTVIELEEEMLRRPGYAIVRSCEITHYDPEMKKNPPRKGWREWKLSEGVCKGFMTAYASAAYRRGYLDDLVFDQARAPKGCLHHDDIWFSAHLWIRNVPIWVLNHAGRSWPPMYHRPKNRMSISMHPQAEERAQQCQEYFHWIDDEARRIELRGNRSEYVPPTLR
;
A
#
# COMPACT_ATOMS: atom_id res chain seq x y z
N MET A 1 34.17 41.70 -4.44
CA MET A 1 33.93 40.42 -3.74
C MET A 1 32.51 40.43 -3.20
N SER A 2 31.80 39.30 -3.28
CA SER A 2 30.37 39.08 -2.98
C SER A 2 29.42 39.20 -4.17
N ALA A 3 29.10 38.06 -4.79
CA ALA A 3 27.82 37.76 -5.45
C ALA A 3 27.76 36.28 -5.93
N THR A 4 27.89 35.31 -5.02
CA THR A 4 27.68 33.87 -5.35
C THR A 4 27.17 33.11 -4.12
N ALA A 5 25.90 33.34 -3.73
CA ALA A 5 25.27 32.57 -2.65
C ALA A 5 23.71 32.48 -2.71
N LYS A 6 23.07 32.75 -3.86
CA LYS A 6 21.59 32.76 -3.96
C LYS A 6 20.96 31.73 -4.92
N ALA A 7 21.75 30.96 -5.67
CA ALA A 7 21.20 29.99 -6.63
C ALA A 7 20.88 28.61 -6.00
N SER A 8 21.68 28.15 -5.03
CA SER A 8 21.56 26.78 -4.49
C SER A 8 20.34 26.55 -3.57
N SER A 9 19.80 27.60 -2.93
CA SER A 9 18.65 27.44 -2.04
C SER A 9 17.32 27.29 -2.79
N GLN A 10 17.21 27.80 -4.03
CA GLN A 10 15.97 27.72 -4.81
C GLN A 10 15.79 26.33 -5.46
N GLU A 11 16.87 25.68 -5.90
CA GLU A 11 16.83 24.33 -6.48
C GLU A 11 16.45 23.25 -5.46
N HIS A 12 17.09 23.24 -4.28
CA HIS A 12 16.73 22.29 -3.21
C HIS A 12 15.29 22.42 -2.71
N THR A 13 14.72 23.64 -2.75
CA THR A 13 13.33 23.88 -2.35
C THR A 13 12.36 23.41 -3.45
N ALA A 14 12.71 23.59 -4.72
CA ALA A 14 11.91 23.13 -5.86
C ALA A 14 11.85 21.60 -5.98
N VAL A 15 12.97 20.90 -5.74
CA VAL A 15 13.00 19.41 -5.79
C VAL A 15 12.21 18.80 -4.63
N LYS A 16 12.35 19.33 -3.41
CA LYS A 16 11.51 18.92 -2.27
C LYS A 16 10.03 19.16 -2.53
N HIS A 17 9.66 20.29 -3.13
CA HIS A 17 8.29 20.56 -3.52
C HIS A 17 7.78 19.56 -4.56
N TYR A 18 8.54 19.27 -5.62
CA TYR A 18 8.15 18.32 -6.66
C TYR A 18 7.91 16.90 -6.12
N HIS A 19 8.77 16.39 -5.24
CA HIS A 19 8.57 15.09 -4.59
C HIS A 19 7.39 15.07 -3.62
N SER A 20 7.14 16.17 -2.90
CA SER A 20 5.97 16.30 -2.02
C SER A 20 4.66 16.32 -2.80
N ASP A 21 4.66 16.96 -3.98
CA ASP A 21 3.48 17.10 -4.84
C ASP A 21 3.12 15.77 -5.52
N LEU A 22 4.12 15.02 -6.01
CA LEU A 22 3.93 13.66 -6.51
C LEU A 22 3.43 12.70 -5.42
N THR A 23 3.96 12.81 -4.20
CA THR A 23 3.51 11.97 -3.08
C THR A 23 2.06 12.28 -2.70
N ALA A 24 1.69 13.55 -2.62
CA ALA A 24 0.31 13.98 -2.37
C ALA A 24 -0.64 13.52 -3.48
N PHE A 25 -0.18 13.60 -4.73
CA PHE A 25 -0.93 13.13 -5.89
C PHE A 25 -1.18 11.62 -5.86
N ARG A 26 -0.15 10.79 -5.60
CA ARG A 26 -0.30 9.34 -5.38
C ARG A 26 -1.29 9.03 -4.28
N SER A 27 -1.16 9.75 -3.18
CA SER A 27 -2.05 9.61 -2.03
C SER A 27 -3.50 9.87 -2.42
N ALA A 28 -3.75 10.89 -3.25
CA ALA A 28 -5.07 11.19 -3.77
C ALA A 28 -5.59 10.08 -4.71
N LEU A 29 -4.78 9.58 -5.64
CA LEU A 29 -5.16 8.46 -6.53
C LEU A 29 -5.53 7.20 -5.72
N LEU A 30 -4.65 6.80 -4.80
CA LEU A 30 -4.84 5.65 -3.93
C LEU A 30 -6.07 5.83 -3.03
N SER A 31 -6.23 7.02 -2.44
CA SER A 31 -7.41 7.35 -1.64
C SER A 31 -8.69 7.25 -2.45
N LYS A 32 -8.72 7.68 -3.71
CA LYS A 32 -9.90 7.58 -4.58
C LYS A 32 -10.28 6.14 -4.90
N VAL A 33 -9.30 5.31 -5.28
CA VAL A 33 -9.51 3.88 -5.47
C VAL A 33 -10.08 3.27 -4.18
N HIS A 34 -9.49 3.60 -3.05
CA HIS A 34 -9.87 3.01 -1.77
C HIS A 34 -11.25 3.47 -1.26
N GLN A 35 -11.59 4.76 -1.40
CA GLN A 35 -12.92 5.30 -1.04
C GLN A 35 -14.05 4.60 -1.79
N GLY A 36 -13.78 4.15 -3.01
CA GLY A 36 -14.76 3.42 -3.80
C GLY A 36 -14.99 1.99 -3.30
N PHE A 37 -13.97 1.32 -2.76
CA PHE A 37 -14.12 -0.03 -2.21
C PHE A 37 -14.70 0.03 -0.78
N LYS A 38 -16.02 -0.15 -0.68
CA LYS A 38 -16.74 -0.30 0.59
C LYS A 38 -17.09 -1.78 0.83
N PRO A 39 -16.25 -2.55 1.55
CA PRO A 39 -16.50 -3.98 1.77
C PRO A 39 -17.73 -4.30 2.63
N GLU A 40 -18.36 -3.28 3.24
CA GLU A 40 -19.59 -3.44 4.04
C GLU A 40 -20.88 -3.15 3.27
N ALA A 41 -20.77 -2.59 2.06
CA ALA A 41 -21.89 -2.69 1.13
C ALA A 41 -22.02 -4.18 0.82
N GLY A 42 -23.20 -4.76 1.05
CA GLY A 42 -23.46 -6.14 0.63
C GLY A 42 -23.00 -6.35 -0.82
N GLU A 43 -22.60 -7.58 -1.17
CA GLU A 43 -22.01 -7.86 -2.48
C GLU A 43 -22.76 -7.14 -3.59
N LEU A 44 -22.09 -6.15 -4.19
CA LEU A 44 -22.62 -5.43 -5.34
C LEU A 44 -22.91 -6.46 -6.43
N GLN A 45 -24.04 -6.33 -7.12
CA GLN A 45 -24.47 -7.29 -8.13
C GLN A 45 -24.34 -6.70 -9.54
N GLY A 46 -24.20 -7.59 -10.53
CA GLY A 46 -24.00 -7.18 -11.91
C GLY A 46 -22.83 -6.20 -12.05
N PHE A 47 -22.99 -5.18 -12.87
CA PHE A 47 -21.94 -4.19 -13.12
C PHE A 47 -21.65 -3.26 -11.93
N ALA A 48 -22.51 -3.21 -10.91
CA ALA A 48 -22.23 -2.39 -9.73
C ALA A 48 -20.95 -2.84 -9.01
N ARG A 49 -20.53 -4.10 -9.19
CA ARG A 49 -19.23 -4.64 -8.71
C ARG A 49 -18.01 -3.80 -9.08
N PHE A 50 -18.10 -3.01 -10.14
CA PHE A 50 -17.03 -2.16 -10.67
C PHE A 50 -17.19 -0.67 -10.29
N ASP A 51 -18.31 -0.27 -9.67
CA ASP A 51 -18.56 1.11 -9.25
C ASP A 51 -17.49 1.68 -8.31
N PRO A 52 -16.89 0.89 -7.39
CA PRO A 52 -15.74 1.28 -6.58
C PRO A 52 -14.55 1.87 -7.36
N VAL A 53 -14.40 1.50 -8.63
CA VAL A 53 -13.26 1.90 -9.46
C VAL A 53 -13.69 2.71 -10.66
N SER A 54 -14.81 3.41 -10.52
CA SER A 54 -15.31 4.30 -11.56
C SER A 54 -14.28 5.38 -11.94
N PRO A 55 -14.30 5.85 -13.19
CA PRO A 55 -13.39 6.89 -13.64
C PRO A 55 -13.44 8.14 -12.77
N PHE A 56 -12.27 8.63 -12.37
CA PHE A 56 -12.13 9.84 -11.56
C PHE A 56 -11.12 10.83 -12.17
N LEU A 57 -10.47 10.45 -13.27
CA LEU A 57 -9.69 11.34 -14.12
C LEU A 57 -10.42 11.57 -15.44
N SER A 58 -10.20 12.73 -16.03
CA SER A 58 -10.59 13.02 -17.41
C SER A 58 -9.34 13.04 -18.30
N CYS A 59 -9.51 12.66 -19.57
CA CYS A 59 -8.47 12.89 -20.55
C CYS A 59 -8.15 14.38 -20.69
N PRO A 60 -6.89 14.74 -21.04
CA PRO A 60 -6.54 16.13 -21.30
C PRO A 60 -7.46 16.77 -22.35
N PRO A 61 -7.85 18.05 -22.22
CA PRO A 61 -8.79 18.69 -23.14
C PRO A 61 -8.36 18.63 -24.62
N ASN A 62 -7.06 18.58 -24.88
CA ASN A 62 -6.48 18.52 -26.23
C ASN A 62 -6.30 17.08 -26.78
N ARG A 63 -6.66 16.07 -26.00
CA ARG A 63 -6.65 14.64 -26.37
C ARG A 63 -7.90 13.96 -25.81
N PRO A 64 -9.08 14.23 -26.39
CA PRO A 64 -10.34 13.71 -25.87
C PRO A 64 -10.35 12.17 -25.85
N PRO A 65 -11.21 11.55 -25.03
CA PRO A 65 -11.41 10.10 -25.07
C PRO A 65 -11.82 9.67 -26.49
N THR A 66 -11.05 8.78 -27.11
CA THR A 66 -11.23 8.31 -28.48
C THR A 66 -11.25 6.79 -28.51
N GLY A 67 -12.17 6.22 -29.28
CA GLY A 67 -12.31 4.78 -29.45
C GLY A 67 -11.34 4.21 -30.49
N TYR A 68 -10.83 3.02 -30.22
CA TYR A 68 -10.06 2.17 -31.12
C TYR A 68 -10.59 0.75 -30.96
N SER A 69 -11.46 0.31 -31.87
CA SER A 69 -12.39 -0.80 -31.68
C SER A 69 -13.25 -0.57 -30.41
N ARG A 70 -13.36 -1.55 -29.53
CA ARG A 70 -14.04 -1.43 -28.22
C ARG A 70 -13.24 -0.65 -27.18
N TRP A 71 -11.94 -0.47 -27.39
CA TRP A 71 -11.02 0.15 -26.42
C TRP A 71 -11.07 1.67 -26.47
N ARG A 72 -10.86 2.33 -25.33
CA ARG A 72 -10.79 3.79 -25.27
C ARG A 72 -9.46 4.27 -24.71
N PHE A 73 -8.89 5.28 -25.34
CA PHE A 73 -7.69 5.97 -24.88
C PHE A 73 -7.90 7.49 -25.00
N CYS A 74 -7.11 8.28 -24.30
CA CYS A 74 -6.98 9.70 -24.64
C CYS A 74 -6.28 9.78 -26.01
N ASP A 75 -6.91 10.49 -26.96
CA ASP A 75 -6.58 10.53 -28.40
C ASP A 75 -5.10 10.25 -28.73
N LEU A 76 -4.87 9.13 -29.43
CA LEU A 76 -3.58 8.65 -29.88
C LEU A 76 -3.22 9.14 -31.29
N SER A 77 -4.15 9.74 -32.04
CA SER A 77 -3.95 10.14 -33.44
C SER A 77 -2.86 11.21 -33.61
N ARG A 78 -2.63 12.00 -32.56
CA ARG A 78 -1.65 13.10 -32.51
C ARG A 78 -0.26 12.67 -32.07
N LEU A 79 -0.01 11.36 -31.91
CA LEU A 79 1.31 10.85 -31.54
C LEU A 79 2.29 10.93 -32.72
N PRO A 80 3.60 11.15 -32.44
CA PRO A 80 4.62 11.19 -33.49
C PRO A 80 4.76 9.83 -34.20
N ALA A 81 5.28 9.84 -35.42
CA ALA A 81 5.58 8.61 -36.15
C ALA A 81 6.57 7.73 -35.37
N GLY A 82 6.36 6.41 -35.40
CA GLY A 82 7.19 5.46 -34.67
C GLY A 82 6.89 5.37 -33.17
N CYS A 83 5.78 5.97 -32.69
CA CYS A 83 5.25 5.68 -31.36
C CYS A 83 4.98 4.17 -31.20
N ILE A 84 5.19 3.64 -30.01
CA ILE A 84 5.04 2.21 -29.73
C ILE A 84 3.69 1.95 -29.06
N VAL A 85 2.90 1.03 -29.61
CA VAL A 85 1.65 0.54 -29.01
C VAL A 85 1.74 -0.97 -28.82
N TYR A 86 1.45 -1.43 -27.61
CA TYR A 86 1.41 -2.85 -27.27
C TYR A 86 -0.02 -3.35 -27.18
N SER A 87 -0.25 -4.58 -27.62
CA SER A 87 -1.50 -5.32 -27.50
C SER A 87 -1.20 -6.69 -26.92
N VAL A 88 -1.91 -7.12 -25.89
CA VAL A 88 -1.76 -8.43 -25.25
C VAL A 88 -3.08 -9.19 -25.35
N GLY A 89 -2.99 -10.46 -25.74
CA GLY A 89 -4.12 -11.41 -25.73
C GLY A 89 -5.26 -11.09 -26.72
N PRO A 90 -5.02 -10.92 -28.03
CA PRO A 90 -6.13 -10.81 -28.97
C PRO A 90 -6.98 -12.10 -28.96
N VAL A 91 -8.26 -11.98 -28.59
CA VAL A 91 -9.18 -13.12 -28.58
C VAL A 91 -9.26 -13.75 -29.97
N GLN A 92 -8.91 -15.03 -30.11
CA GLN A 92 -9.06 -15.82 -31.35
C GLN A 92 -8.48 -15.14 -32.62
N SER A 93 -7.34 -14.43 -32.50
CA SER A 93 -6.75 -13.65 -33.60
C SER A 93 -7.60 -12.44 -34.05
N ASP A 94 -8.43 -11.88 -33.17
CA ASP A 94 -9.09 -10.60 -33.43
C ASP A 94 -8.10 -9.43 -33.33
N TYR A 95 -7.66 -8.97 -34.50
CA TYR A 95 -6.79 -7.81 -34.65
C TYR A 95 -7.56 -6.48 -34.86
N ALA A 96 -8.82 -6.36 -34.45
CA ALA A 96 -9.61 -5.14 -34.66
C ALA A 96 -8.95 -3.90 -34.03
N PHE A 97 -8.43 -4.03 -32.80
CA PHE A 97 -7.71 -2.94 -32.14
C PHE A 97 -6.46 -2.52 -32.92
N GLU A 98 -5.64 -3.49 -33.33
CA GLU A 98 -4.40 -3.28 -34.07
C GLU A 98 -4.68 -2.61 -35.43
N ARG A 99 -5.72 -3.05 -36.15
CA ARG A 99 -6.16 -2.43 -37.41
C ARG A 99 -6.56 -0.98 -37.22
N ASP A 100 -7.28 -0.66 -36.14
CA ASP A 100 -7.70 0.71 -35.85
C ASP A 100 -6.52 1.61 -35.49
N ILE A 101 -5.56 1.12 -34.68
CA ILE A 101 -4.35 1.88 -34.37
C ILE A 101 -3.53 2.14 -35.63
N ILE A 102 -3.36 1.14 -36.49
CA ILE A 102 -2.63 1.27 -37.76
C ILE A 102 -3.29 2.30 -38.69
N SER A 103 -4.62 2.33 -38.72
CA SER A 103 -5.40 3.19 -39.61
C SER A 103 -5.46 4.64 -39.12
N ASN A 104 -5.53 4.84 -37.81
CA ASN A 104 -5.76 6.16 -37.20
C ASN A 104 -4.48 6.81 -36.63
N THR A 105 -3.34 6.10 -36.64
CA THR A 105 -2.09 6.61 -36.05
C THR A 105 -0.87 6.29 -36.93
N LYS A 106 0.28 6.86 -36.56
CA LYS A 106 1.59 6.53 -37.14
C LYS A 106 2.43 5.61 -36.25
N CYS A 107 1.81 4.91 -35.30
CA CYS A 107 2.49 4.02 -34.37
C CYS A 107 2.88 2.66 -34.96
N GLU A 108 3.98 2.11 -34.47
CA GLU A 108 4.35 0.70 -34.56
C GLU A 108 3.55 -0.09 -33.52
N VAL A 109 2.90 -1.17 -33.94
CA VAL A 109 2.06 -2.02 -33.09
C VAL A 109 2.77 -3.35 -32.84
N HIS A 110 2.83 -3.77 -31.57
CA HIS A 110 3.41 -5.05 -31.17
C HIS A 110 2.36 -5.85 -30.40
N THR A 111 1.96 -6.97 -30.97
CA THR A 111 0.99 -7.88 -30.34
C THR A 111 1.73 -9.03 -29.69
N PHE A 112 1.41 -9.32 -28.43
CA PHE A 112 1.97 -10.41 -27.65
C PHE A 112 0.87 -11.41 -27.34
N ASP A 113 1.02 -12.62 -27.89
CA ASP A 113 0.05 -13.70 -27.76
C ASP A 113 0.80 -15.02 -27.88
N CYS A 114 0.82 -15.80 -26.81
CA CYS A 114 1.49 -17.10 -26.81
C CYS A 114 0.61 -18.28 -27.20
N GLU A 115 -0.69 -18.06 -27.35
CA GLU A 115 -1.66 -19.10 -27.68
C GLU A 115 -1.84 -19.22 -29.19
N SER A 116 -1.81 -18.10 -29.92
CA SER A 116 -1.95 -18.10 -31.38
C SER A 116 -0.61 -18.05 -32.13
N GLU A 117 -0.53 -18.78 -33.24
CA GLU A 117 0.54 -18.66 -34.26
C GLU A 117 0.35 -17.44 -35.17
N GLY A 118 -0.31 -16.39 -34.66
CA GLY A 118 -0.78 -15.24 -35.42
C GLY A 118 0.27 -14.58 -36.33
N LYS A 119 -0.19 -13.84 -37.35
CA LYS A 119 0.67 -13.20 -38.35
C LYS A 119 0.55 -11.68 -38.28
N SER A 120 1.66 -11.00 -38.55
CA SER A 120 1.69 -9.56 -38.77
C SER A 120 0.72 -9.13 -39.87
N ILE A 121 -0.27 -8.33 -39.51
CA ILE A 121 -1.32 -7.84 -40.43
C ILE A 121 -0.87 -6.68 -41.33
N LYS A 122 0.28 -6.05 -41.05
CA LYS A 122 0.87 -4.99 -41.88
C LYS A 122 2.38 -4.93 -41.70
N GLU A 123 3.11 -5.19 -42.78
CA GLU A 123 4.58 -5.14 -42.79
C GLU A 123 5.09 -3.76 -42.36
N GLY A 124 6.13 -3.75 -41.51
CA GLY A 124 6.75 -2.53 -40.98
C GLY A 124 5.90 -1.70 -40.01
N ARG A 125 4.64 -2.07 -39.75
CA ARG A 125 3.73 -1.35 -38.82
C ARG A 125 3.13 -2.24 -37.74
N HIS A 126 3.12 -3.56 -37.93
CA HIS A 126 2.63 -4.51 -36.94
C HIS A 126 3.56 -5.73 -36.86
N THR A 127 3.93 -6.11 -35.64
CA THR A 127 4.68 -7.35 -35.35
C THR A 127 3.91 -8.21 -34.36
N HIS A 128 3.61 -9.46 -34.76
CA HIS A 128 3.08 -10.47 -33.84
C HIS A 128 4.22 -11.23 -33.15
N HIS A 129 4.19 -11.28 -31.82
CA HIS A 129 5.16 -11.97 -30.98
C HIS A 129 4.47 -13.15 -30.31
N LYS A 130 4.94 -14.35 -30.61
CA LYS A 130 4.45 -15.57 -29.96
C LYS A 130 5.05 -15.74 -28.56
N LEU A 131 4.59 -14.93 -27.62
CA LEU A 131 5.22 -14.73 -26.31
C LEU A 131 4.20 -14.31 -25.26
N CYS A 132 4.23 -14.94 -24.08
CA CYS A 132 3.49 -14.46 -22.93
C CYS A 132 4.35 -13.46 -22.13
N ILE A 133 3.73 -12.45 -21.53
CA ILE A 133 4.41 -11.54 -20.61
C ILE A 133 4.31 -12.12 -19.20
N GLY A 134 5.46 -12.32 -18.54
CA GLY A 134 5.52 -12.91 -17.20
C GLY A 134 6.87 -13.58 -16.92
N GLN A 135 7.03 -14.16 -15.74
CA GLN A 135 8.29 -14.81 -15.32
C GLN A 135 8.09 -16.27 -14.89
N GLY A 136 9.17 -17.05 -14.96
CA GLY A 136 9.23 -18.39 -14.34
C GLY A 136 8.52 -19.52 -15.11
N LYS A 137 8.05 -19.28 -16.32
CA LYS A 137 7.37 -20.28 -17.17
C LYS A 137 7.98 -20.35 -18.57
N ALA A 138 7.90 -21.51 -19.21
CA ALA A 138 8.31 -21.66 -20.60
C ALA A 138 7.48 -20.74 -21.51
N LYS A 139 8.11 -20.13 -22.52
CA LYS A 139 7.50 -19.15 -23.45
C LYS A 139 7.00 -17.85 -22.79
N HIS A 140 7.41 -17.57 -21.55
CA HIS A 140 7.19 -16.28 -20.89
C HIS A 140 8.47 -15.45 -20.89
N MET A 141 8.34 -14.13 -20.94
CA MET A 141 9.46 -13.20 -20.77
C MET A 141 8.99 -12.00 -19.95
N GLY A 142 9.87 -11.53 -19.05
CA GLY A 142 9.57 -10.39 -18.21
C GLY A 142 9.41 -9.11 -19.02
N TRP A 143 8.60 -8.18 -18.51
CA TRP A 143 8.27 -6.94 -19.22
C TRP A 143 9.52 -6.13 -19.57
N LEU A 144 10.43 -5.96 -18.62
CA LEU A 144 11.66 -5.20 -18.84
C LEU A 144 12.51 -5.82 -19.95
N ASP A 145 12.63 -7.15 -19.97
CA ASP A 145 13.42 -7.87 -20.96
C ASP A 145 12.82 -7.70 -22.36
N ILE A 146 11.49 -7.77 -22.49
CA ILE A 146 10.80 -7.50 -23.76
C ILE A 146 11.09 -6.09 -24.24
N VAL A 147 10.90 -5.10 -23.37
CA VAL A 147 11.05 -3.68 -23.72
C VAL A 147 12.50 -3.33 -24.07
N VAL A 148 13.48 -3.95 -23.40
CA VAL A 148 14.90 -3.79 -23.71
C VAL A 148 15.26 -4.49 -25.01
N LYS A 149 14.87 -5.76 -25.19
CA LYS A 149 15.14 -6.56 -26.39
C LYS A 149 14.60 -5.90 -27.66
N LEU A 150 13.45 -5.25 -27.58
CA LEU A 150 12.85 -4.53 -28.70
C LEU A 150 13.38 -3.09 -28.85
N GLY A 151 14.25 -2.60 -27.95
CA GLY A 151 14.79 -1.24 -27.99
C GLY A 151 13.78 -0.15 -27.59
N HIS A 152 12.62 -0.53 -27.05
CA HIS A 152 11.52 0.39 -26.75
C HIS A 152 11.71 1.16 -25.44
N HIS A 153 12.67 0.77 -24.59
CA HIS A 153 13.04 1.51 -23.37
C HIS A 153 13.49 2.95 -23.67
N ILE A 154 14.01 3.22 -24.87
CA ILE A 154 14.42 4.56 -25.33
C ILE A 154 13.23 5.33 -25.93
N LYS A 155 12.44 4.66 -26.78
CA LYS A 155 11.28 5.28 -27.46
C LYS A 155 10.11 5.58 -26.51
N GLY A 156 9.96 4.78 -25.45
CA GLY A 156 8.80 4.79 -24.58
C GLY A 156 7.60 4.08 -25.21
N ILE A 157 6.64 3.69 -24.36
CA ILE A 157 5.46 2.93 -24.76
C ILE A 157 4.25 3.86 -24.63
N ALA A 158 3.58 4.15 -25.75
CA ALA A 158 2.51 5.14 -25.78
C ALA A 158 1.19 4.61 -25.25
N ALA A 159 0.86 3.36 -25.57
CA ALA A 159 -0.34 2.69 -25.10
C ALA A 159 -0.10 1.18 -24.95
N LEU A 160 -0.78 0.58 -23.99
CA LEU A 160 -0.89 -0.87 -23.79
C LEU A 160 -2.37 -1.24 -23.71
N LYS A 161 -2.79 -2.22 -24.52
CA LYS A 161 -4.09 -2.90 -24.42
C LYS A 161 -3.88 -4.31 -23.86
N ILE A 162 -4.70 -4.71 -22.89
CA ILE A 162 -4.70 -6.05 -22.29
C ILE A 162 -6.11 -6.61 -22.38
N ASP A 163 -6.28 -7.67 -23.14
CA ASP A 163 -7.58 -8.28 -23.40
C ASP A 163 -7.59 -9.63 -22.68
N MET A 164 -8.12 -9.58 -21.45
CA MET A 164 -7.80 -10.55 -20.42
C MET A 164 -8.84 -11.65 -20.37
N GLU A 165 -8.65 -12.73 -21.13
CA GLU A 165 -9.50 -13.92 -21.07
C GLU A 165 -8.85 -15.08 -20.25
N GLY A 166 -7.76 -14.80 -19.52
CA GLY A 166 -7.01 -15.84 -18.78
C GLY A 166 -5.68 -15.38 -18.18
N LYS A 167 -4.58 -16.01 -18.63
CA LYS A 167 -3.23 -15.94 -18.01
C LYS A 167 -2.53 -14.58 -18.17
N ASP A 168 -3.08 -13.65 -18.93
CA ASP A 168 -2.52 -12.31 -19.19
C ASP A 168 -2.54 -11.38 -17.96
N ALA A 169 -3.18 -11.83 -16.88
CA ALA A 169 -3.12 -11.27 -15.54
C ALA A 169 -1.70 -10.93 -15.04
N GLU A 170 -0.70 -11.71 -15.45
CA GLU A 170 0.70 -11.53 -15.03
C GLU A 170 1.31 -10.21 -15.51
N VAL A 171 0.79 -9.60 -16.58
CA VAL A 171 1.25 -8.31 -17.10
C VAL A 171 1.23 -7.24 -16.00
N PHE A 172 0.19 -7.20 -15.17
CA PHE A 172 0.08 -6.20 -14.11
C PHE A 172 1.18 -6.33 -13.05
N ALA A 173 1.61 -7.55 -12.74
CA ALA A 173 2.69 -7.79 -11.78
C ALA A 173 4.06 -7.35 -12.33
N GLU A 174 4.23 -7.40 -13.65
CA GLU A 174 5.45 -6.97 -14.33
C GLU A 174 5.58 -5.44 -14.46
N LEU A 175 4.45 -4.72 -14.45
CA LEU A 175 4.45 -3.25 -14.36
C LEU A 175 4.85 -2.85 -12.94
N ARG A 176 5.99 -2.18 -12.79
CA ARG A 176 6.53 -1.79 -11.50
C ARG A 176 7.30 -0.47 -11.58
N HIS A 177 7.72 0.06 -10.43
CA HIS A 177 8.65 1.18 -10.40
C HIS A 177 9.98 0.82 -11.08
N ASN A 178 10.64 1.81 -11.66
CA ASN A 178 11.95 1.67 -12.34
C ASN A 178 11.96 0.79 -13.60
N VAL A 179 10.81 0.44 -14.16
CA VAL A 179 10.72 -0.09 -15.54
C VAL A 179 10.03 0.92 -16.46
N PRO A 180 10.20 0.83 -17.79
CA PRO A 180 9.46 1.66 -18.71
C PRO A 180 7.96 1.33 -18.66
N LEU A 181 7.15 2.25 -18.14
CA LEU A 181 5.70 2.10 -18.03
C LEU A 181 4.98 2.67 -19.27
N PRO A 182 3.86 2.05 -19.70
CA PRO A 182 3.06 2.59 -20.79
C PRO A 182 2.37 3.89 -20.40
N ARG A 183 2.35 4.91 -21.27
CA ARG A 183 1.72 6.20 -20.95
C ARG A 183 0.21 6.07 -20.71
N GLN A 184 -0.44 5.19 -21.45
CA GLN A 184 -1.84 4.85 -21.26
C GLN A 184 -1.99 3.33 -21.24
N LEU A 185 -2.94 2.85 -20.45
CA LEU A 185 -3.24 1.43 -20.33
C LEU A 185 -4.74 1.25 -20.50
N ALA A 186 -5.16 0.24 -21.24
CA ALA A 186 -6.54 -0.22 -21.24
C ALA A 186 -6.57 -1.72 -21.01
N ALA A 187 -7.50 -2.19 -20.17
CA ALA A 187 -7.60 -3.60 -19.85
C ALA A 187 -9.05 -4.03 -19.65
N GLU A 188 -9.39 -5.23 -20.12
CA GLU A 188 -10.60 -5.94 -19.68
C GLU A 188 -10.28 -6.65 -18.36
N LEU A 189 -11.22 -6.59 -17.41
CA LEU A 189 -11.06 -7.21 -16.09
C LEU A 189 -12.33 -7.99 -15.75
N HIS A 190 -12.15 -9.27 -15.41
CA HIS A 190 -13.22 -10.19 -15.01
C HIS A 190 -13.35 -10.26 -13.50
N ILE A 191 -14.59 -10.32 -12.99
CA ILE A 191 -14.89 -10.61 -11.58
C ILE A 191 -15.69 -11.90 -11.50
N ARG A 192 -15.30 -12.81 -10.60
CA ARG A 192 -16.06 -14.04 -10.35
C ARG A 192 -17.38 -13.68 -9.63
N PRO A 193 -18.56 -14.11 -10.11
CA PRO A 193 -19.77 -14.01 -9.30
C PRO A 193 -19.64 -14.91 -8.05
N ALA A 194 -20.42 -14.61 -7.00
CA ALA A 194 -20.55 -15.49 -5.84
C ALA A 194 -20.95 -16.92 -6.28
N PRO A 195 -20.56 -17.97 -5.54
CA PRO A 195 -20.56 -19.35 -6.01
C PRO A 195 -21.99 -19.91 -6.10
N THR A 196 -22.68 -19.62 -7.19
CA THR A 196 -23.93 -20.33 -7.55
C THR A 196 -23.98 -20.79 -9.00
N GLU A 197 -23.05 -20.38 -9.87
CA GLU A 197 -23.09 -20.77 -11.28
C GLU A 197 -21.71 -21.17 -11.81
N ASP A 198 -21.70 -22.29 -12.53
CA ASP A 198 -20.62 -22.71 -13.43
C ASP A 198 -20.45 -21.66 -14.53
N THR A 199 -19.70 -20.60 -14.24
CA THR A 199 -19.25 -19.66 -15.27
C THR A 199 -18.25 -20.35 -16.18
N ALA A 200 -18.41 -20.21 -17.51
CA ALA A 200 -17.52 -20.77 -18.53
C ALA A 200 -16.10 -20.15 -18.54
N LEU A 201 -15.75 -19.35 -17.53
CA LEU A 201 -14.46 -18.69 -17.42
C LEU A 201 -13.42 -19.63 -16.80
N PRO A 202 -12.19 -19.65 -17.33
CA PRO A 202 -11.06 -20.27 -16.65
C PRO A 202 -10.90 -19.73 -15.22
N ALA A 203 -10.62 -20.61 -14.25
CA ALA A 203 -10.52 -20.23 -12.84
C ALA A 203 -9.48 -19.13 -12.55
N ASP A 204 -8.47 -18.99 -13.41
CA ASP A 204 -7.39 -18.00 -13.37
C ASP A 204 -7.78 -16.64 -13.98
N ALA A 205 -8.82 -16.56 -14.81
CA ALA A 205 -9.31 -15.31 -15.39
C ALA A 205 -10.14 -14.49 -14.39
N ALA A 206 -10.94 -15.15 -13.56
CA ALA A 206 -11.94 -14.51 -12.71
C ALA A 206 -11.36 -13.97 -11.40
N ARG A 207 -11.47 -12.66 -11.16
CA ARG A 207 -10.93 -12.00 -9.96
C ARG A 207 -11.95 -11.84 -8.84
N SER A 208 -11.50 -11.81 -7.58
CA SER A 208 -12.33 -11.32 -6.47
C SER A 208 -12.37 -9.79 -6.45
N PRO A 209 -13.36 -9.15 -5.81
CA PRO A 209 -13.35 -7.70 -5.59
C PRO A 209 -12.07 -7.20 -4.91
N ALA A 210 -11.46 -8.02 -4.02
CA ALA A 210 -10.18 -7.72 -3.40
C ALA A 210 -9.05 -7.72 -4.44
N GLN A 211 -9.01 -8.68 -5.36
CA GLN A 211 -8.03 -8.71 -6.44
C GLN A 211 -8.22 -7.57 -7.45
N LEU A 212 -9.45 -7.13 -7.70
CA LEU A 212 -9.72 -5.90 -8.46
C LEU A 212 -9.12 -4.70 -7.73
N ALA A 213 -9.41 -4.54 -6.44
CA ALA A 213 -8.85 -3.47 -5.62
C ALA A 213 -7.32 -3.45 -5.64
N LEU A 214 -6.69 -4.63 -5.66
CA LEU A 214 -5.25 -4.79 -5.78
C LEU A 214 -4.71 -4.24 -7.10
N ILE A 215 -5.31 -4.58 -8.24
CA ILE A 215 -4.88 -4.04 -9.55
C ILE A 215 -5.00 -2.52 -9.57
N PHE A 216 -6.13 -1.97 -9.15
CA PHE A 216 -6.34 -0.52 -9.18
C PHE A 216 -5.44 0.21 -8.18
N SER A 217 -5.21 -0.36 -6.99
CA SER A 217 -4.27 0.20 -6.01
C SER A 217 -2.83 0.14 -6.52
N HIS A 218 -2.45 -0.96 -7.17
CA HIS A 218 -1.14 -1.10 -7.80
C HIS A 218 -0.92 -0.06 -8.89
N LEU A 219 -1.86 0.08 -9.83
CA LEU A 219 -1.80 1.08 -10.89
C LEU A 219 -1.80 2.51 -10.33
N ALA A 220 -2.63 2.80 -9.32
CA ALA A 220 -2.59 4.09 -8.63
C ALA A 220 -1.23 4.35 -7.94
N GLY A 221 -0.64 3.33 -7.33
CA GLY A 221 0.71 3.40 -6.75
C GLY A 221 1.81 3.63 -7.79
N LEU A 222 1.58 3.20 -9.04
CA LEU A 222 2.43 3.49 -10.19
C LEU A 222 2.10 4.84 -10.88
N GLY A 223 1.18 5.64 -10.33
CA GLY A 223 0.84 6.95 -10.89
C GLY A 223 -0.17 6.91 -12.03
N TYR A 224 -1.02 5.88 -12.09
CA TYR A 224 -2.14 5.81 -13.03
C TYR A 224 -3.45 6.20 -12.36
N GLY A 225 -4.29 6.97 -13.06
CA GLY A 225 -5.69 7.15 -12.66
C GLY A 225 -6.65 6.72 -13.77
N VAL A 226 -7.84 6.28 -13.34
CA VAL A 226 -8.87 5.73 -14.22
C VAL A 226 -9.53 6.86 -15.00
N THR A 227 -9.48 6.78 -16.32
CA THR A 227 -10.06 7.78 -17.24
C THR A 227 -11.35 7.32 -17.89
N TRP A 228 -11.58 6.01 -17.96
CA TRP A 228 -12.76 5.46 -18.61
C TRP A 228 -13.09 4.05 -18.12
N ARG A 229 -14.38 3.71 -18.20
CA ARG A 229 -14.93 2.39 -17.93
C ARG A 229 -16.03 2.10 -18.94
N ASN A 230 -16.11 0.87 -19.42
CA ASN A 230 -17.22 0.34 -20.19
C ASN A 230 -17.66 -1.01 -19.63
N ASN A 231 -18.94 -1.12 -19.37
CA ASN A 231 -19.56 -2.36 -18.93
C ASN A 231 -19.72 -3.25 -20.17
N ASN A 232 -19.08 -4.41 -20.18
CA ASN A 232 -19.18 -5.31 -21.33
C ASN A 232 -20.57 -5.94 -21.38
N MET A 233 -21.51 -5.27 -22.07
CA MET A 233 -22.91 -5.69 -22.19
C MET A 233 -23.09 -6.96 -23.05
N GLY A 234 -22.04 -7.46 -23.70
CA GLY A 234 -22.08 -8.66 -24.55
C GLY A 234 -21.98 -9.98 -23.78
N GLY A 235 -21.57 -9.95 -22.50
CA GLY A 235 -21.47 -11.13 -21.63
C GLY A 235 -22.55 -11.17 -20.53
N GLN A 236 -22.41 -12.09 -19.57
CA GLN A 236 -23.23 -12.08 -18.36
C GLN A 236 -23.08 -10.73 -17.63
N PRO A 237 -24.18 -10.06 -17.22
CA PRO A 237 -24.09 -8.78 -16.52
C PRO A 237 -23.17 -8.85 -15.29
N GLY A 238 -22.15 -7.99 -15.25
CA GLY A 238 -21.17 -7.96 -14.15
C GLY A 238 -20.02 -8.96 -14.25
N CYS A 239 -19.93 -9.73 -15.34
CA CYS A 239 -18.83 -10.66 -15.59
C CYS A 239 -17.49 -9.92 -15.79
N CYS A 240 -17.49 -8.92 -16.67
CA CYS A 240 -16.30 -8.15 -17.00
C CYS A 240 -16.61 -6.67 -17.32
N ALA A 241 -15.60 -5.83 -17.17
CA ALA A 241 -15.64 -4.45 -17.62
C ALA A 241 -14.27 -4.05 -18.20
N GLU A 242 -14.32 -3.19 -19.20
CA GLU A 242 -13.14 -2.58 -19.81
C GLU A 242 -12.82 -1.29 -19.08
N PHE A 243 -11.55 -1.03 -18.85
CA PHE A 243 -11.07 0.16 -18.16
C PHE A 243 -9.92 0.78 -18.90
N SER A 244 -9.78 2.10 -18.75
CA SER A 244 -8.65 2.86 -19.25
C SER A 244 -8.02 3.69 -18.15
N TRP A 245 -6.70 3.78 -18.19
CA TRP A 245 -5.89 4.53 -17.26
C TRP A 245 -4.90 5.44 -17.99
N LEU A 246 -4.61 6.58 -17.38
CA LEU A 246 -3.59 7.52 -17.82
C LEU A 246 -2.49 7.62 -16.76
N HIS A 247 -1.23 7.46 -17.18
CA HIS A 247 -0.08 7.73 -16.32
C HIS A 247 0.16 9.24 -16.26
N VAL A 248 0.10 9.79 -15.05
CA VAL A 248 -0.03 11.23 -14.79
C VAL A 248 1.20 11.83 -14.10
N GLU A 249 2.17 11.02 -13.70
CA GLU A 249 3.32 11.43 -12.87
C GLU A 249 4.64 11.66 -13.60
N ARG A 250 4.64 11.59 -14.93
CA ARG A 250 5.85 11.89 -15.69
C ARG A 250 5.58 13.07 -16.62
N VAL A 251 6.51 14.02 -16.62
CA VAL A 251 6.55 15.10 -17.62
C VAL A 251 7.04 14.49 -18.91
N TRP A 252 6.20 14.55 -19.94
CA TRP A 252 6.47 13.92 -21.22
C TRP A 252 7.11 14.91 -22.19
N PRO A 253 8.19 14.53 -22.91
CA PRO A 253 8.84 15.40 -23.92
C PRO A 253 7.93 15.83 -25.09
N HIS A 254 6.68 15.36 -25.14
CA HIS A 254 5.73 15.67 -26.19
C HIS A 254 4.45 16.30 -25.62
N GLY A 255 4.57 17.58 -25.26
CA GLY A 255 3.50 18.57 -25.40
C GLY A 255 3.18 19.47 -24.19
N ALA A 256 3.89 20.58 -24.06
CA ALA A 256 3.31 21.90 -24.27
C ALA A 256 4.37 22.72 -25.02
N ALA A 257 4.00 23.36 -26.12
CA ALA A 257 4.83 24.40 -26.71
C ALA A 257 5.10 25.41 -25.58
N ARG A 258 6.35 25.49 -25.09
CA ARG A 258 6.77 26.67 -24.34
C ARG A 258 6.50 27.85 -25.28
N ALA A 259 5.63 28.76 -24.86
CA ALA A 259 5.56 30.07 -25.45
C ALA A 259 6.94 30.73 -25.23
N THR A 260 7.82 30.58 -26.20
CA THR A 260 9.11 31.24 -26.23
C THR A 260 8.86 32.69 -26.61
N HIS A 261 9.01 33.60 -25.64
CA HIS A 261 9.35 34.97 -25.96
C HIS A 261 10.72 34.99 -26.67
N PRO A 262 10.89 35.76 -27.75
CA PRO A 262 12.15 35.81 -28.48
C PRO A 262 13.17 36.63 -27.67
N GLY A 263 14.26 36.00 -27.27
CA GLY A 263 15.39 36.65 -26.61
C GLY A 263 16.69 35.97 -27.02
N SER A 264 17.34 36.55 -28.02
CA SER A 264 18.77 36.48 -28.39
C SER A 264 19.54 35.16 -28.23
N SER A 265 19.95 34.65 -29.39
CA SER A 265 21.05 33.73 -29.64
C SER A 265 22.33 33.97 -28.83
N SER A 266 22.91 32.90 -28.30
CA SER A 266 24.34 32.60 -28.46
C SER A 266 24.55 31.09 -28.36
N GLY A 267 25.26 30.54 -29.33
CA GLY A 267 25.50 29.10 -29.44
C GLY A 267 26.59 28.63 -28.50
N SER A 268 26.45 27.40 -28.01
CA SER A 268 27.60 26.50 -27.87
C SER A 268 27.10 25.06 -27.94
N SER A 269 27.72 24.31 -28.85
CA SER A 269 27.67 22.86 -28.92
C SER A 269 28.43 22.27 -27.74
N SER A 270 27.82 21.38 -26.96
CA SER A 270 28.58 20.38 -26.22
C SER A 270 27.81 19.08 -26.08
N SER A 271 28.42 18.05 -26.68
CA SER A 271 28.26 16.65 -26.40
C SER A 271 28.46 16.36 -24.92
N GLY A 272 27.46 15.81 -24.24
CA GLY A 272 27.60 15.44 -22.83
C GLY A 272 26.35 14.94 -22.14
N SER A 273 25.43 14.23 -22.82
CA SER A 273 24.13 13.91 -22.22
C SER A 273 24.09 12.66 -21.33
N SER A 274 25.18 11.90 -21.20
CA SER A 274 25.20 10.67 -20.39
C SER A 274 25.86 10.81 -19.03
N ALA A 275 26.61 11.89 -18.79
CA ALA A 275 27.31 12.12 -17.51
C ALA A 275 26.61 13.13 -16.58
N VAL A 276 25.71 13.97 -17.12
CA VAL A 276 25.04 15.04 -16.35
C VAL A 276 23.86 14.51 -15.51
N LEU A 277 23.37 13.30 -15.78
CA LEU A 277 22.33 12.66 -14.94
C LEU A 277 22.88 11.96 -13.69
N ALA A 278 24.19 12.00 -13.45
CA ALA A 278 24.84 11.32 -12.33
C ALA A 278 25.43 12.28 -11.26
N ALA A 279 25.34 13.60 -11.44
CA ALA A 279 26.09 14.56 -10.62
C ALA A 279 25.26 15.62 -9.86
N GLU A 280 23.94 15.70 -10.03
CA GLU A 280 23.09 16.63 -9.26
C GLU A 280 22.04 15.88 -8.44
N GLU A 281 22.48 15.39 -7.29
CA GLU A 281 21.84 15.59 -5.97
C GLU A 281 22.48 14.67 -4.93
N ALA A 282 23.62 15.10 -4.40
CA ALA A 282 24.00 14.70 -3.05
C ALA A 282 23.15 15.48 -2.04
N GLN A 283 21.81 15.37 -2.13
CA GLN A 283 20.98 15.60 -0.95
C GLN A 283 21.39 14.52 0.04
N GLN A 284 21.95 14.90 1.18
CA GLN A 284 22.19 13.95 2.28
C GLN A 284 20.87 13.23 2.52
N GLN A 285 20.83 11.94 2.15
CA GLN A 285 19.64 11.13 2.36
C GLN A 285 19.26 11.26 3.83
N PRO A 286 17.97 11.41 4.16
CA PRO A 286 17.55 11.48 5.55
C PRO A 286 18.14 10.28 6.30
N PRO A 287 18.61 10.48 7.54
CA PRO A 287 19.21 9.40 8.32
C PRO A 287 18.23 8.23 8.38
N ARG A 288 18.72 7.03 8.10
CA ARG A 288 17.92 5.80 8.07
C ARG A 288 18.31 4.91 9.23
N ALA A 289 17.34 4.15 9.73
CA ALA A 289 17.61 3.09 10.67
C ALA A 289 18.40 1.97 9.98
N LYS A 290 19.30 1.33 10.74
CA LYS A 290 20.06 0.16 10.27
C LYS A 290 19.12 -1.00 9.89
N ARG A 291 18.02 -1.14 10.63
CA ARG A 291 16.96 -2.12 10.40
C ARG A 291 15.61 -1.51 10.80
N LEU A 292 14.68 -1.49 9.86
CA LEU A 292 13.29 -1.08 10.06
C LEU A 292 12.35 -2.11 9.47
N VAL A 293 11.42 -2.61 10.27
CA VAL A 293 10.40 -3.55 9.84
C VAL A 293 9.01 -3.00 10.15
N VAL A 294 8.04 -3.37 9.31
CA VAL A 294 6.62 -3.14 9.57
C VAL A 294 5.96 -4.45 9.94
N SER A 295 5.01 -4.42 10.85
CA SER A 295 4.33 -5.60 11.36
C SER A 295 2.84 -5.35 11.50
N LEU A 296 2.04 -6.31 11.07
CA LEU A 296 0.59 -6.28 11.20
C LEU A 296 0.08 -7.70 11.47
N ALA A 297 -1.13 -7.79 12.02
CA ALA A 297 -1.77 -9.08 12.23
C ALA A 297 -3.22 -9.07 11.78
N SER A 298 -3.68 -10.26 11.40
CA SER A 298 -5.07 -10.54 11.07
C SER A 298 -5.40 -11.99 11.41
N PHE A 299 -6.56 -12.44 10.96
CA PHE A 299 -7.05 -13.80 11.07
C PHE A 299 -8.00 -14.09 9.89
N PRO A 300 -8.29 -15.36 9.57
CA PRO A 300 -9.23 -15.73 8.51
C PRO A 300 -10.56 -14.98 8.61
N GLY A 301 -11.07 -14.48 7.48
CA GLY A 301 -12.23 -13.57 7.41
C GLY A 301 -11.87 -12.07 7.40
N ARG A 302 -10.68 -11.70 7.91
CA ARG A 302 -10.11 -10.34 7.77
C ARG A 302 -8.85 -10.33 6.92
N ALA A 303 -8.07 -11.41 6.95
CA ALA A 303 -6.75 -11.48 6.31
C ALA A 303 -6.80 -11.34 4.79
N GLU A 304 -7.86 -11.84 4.16
CA GLU A 304 -8.18 -11.75 2.72
C GLU A 304 -8.36 -10.28 2.29
N LEU A 305 -8.66 -9.41 3.25
CA LEU A 305 -8.92 -8.00 3.03
C LEU A 305 -7.75 -7.12 3.48
N ALA A 306 -6.61 -7.69 3.91
CA ALA A 306 -5.43 -6.93 4.37
C ALA A 306 -4.57 -6.36 3.23
N ALA A 307 -4.87 -6.77 2.00
CA ALA A 307 -4.24 -6.33 0.77
C ALA A 307 -4.02 -4.79 0.70
N PRO A 308 -5.04 -3.93 0.86
CA PRO A 308 -4.86 -2.48 0.74
C PRO A 308 -3.88 -1.90 1.77
N THR A 309 -3.90 -2.42 2.99
CA THR A 309 -2.97 -2.04 4.06
C THR A 309 -1.53 -2.33 3.66
N ILE A 310 -1.24 -3.56 3.25
CA ILE A 310 0.10 -3.98 2.84
C ILE A 310 0.55 -3.14 1.64
N TYR A 311 -0.31 -2.92 0.65
CA TYR A 311 0.01 -2.08 -0.49
C TYR A 311 0.34 -0.64 -0.11
N SER A 312 -0.42 -0.04 0.82
CA SER A 312 -0.20 1.34 1.27
C SER A 312 1.19 1.51 1.90
N ILE A 313 1.66 0.53 2.67
CA ILE A 313 2.99 0.52 3.26
C ILE A 313 4.07 0.26 2.20
N MET A 314 3.86 -0.74 1.34
CA MET A 314 4.85 -1.17 0.35
C MET A 314 5.08 -0.15 -0.77
N HIS A 315 4.11 0.73 -1.01
CA HIS A 315 4.19 1.86 -1.95
C HIS A 315 4.45 3.20 -1.24
N GLY A 316 4.71 3.18 0.07
CA GLY A 316 5.12 4.36 0.82
C GLY A 316 6.49 4.90 0.38
N THR A 317 6.79 6.14 0.76
CA THR A 317 8.06 6.81 0.44
C THR A 317 9.26 6.15 1.11
N ARG A 318 9.04 5.44 2.22
CA ARG A 318 10.01 4.55 2.88
C ARG A 318 9.46 3.13 2.89
N LYS A 319 10.02 2.28 2.04
CA LYS A 319 9.77 0.84 2.03
C LYS A 319 10.46 0.20 3.23
N PRO A 320 9.82 -0.68 4.02
CA PRO A 320 10.49 -1.37 5.12
C PRO A 320 11.46 -2.44 4.62
N ASP A 321 12.42 -2.82 5.47
CA ASP A 321 13.39 -3.86 5.15
C ASP A 321 12.78 -5.28 5.30
N ALA A 322 11.68 -5.39 6.04
CA ALA A 322 10.77 -6.54 6.02
C ALA A 322 9.37 -6.08 6.46
N LEU A 323 8.33 -6.74 5.95
CA LEU A 323 6.96 -6.58 6.41
C LEU A 323 6.42 -7.93 6.87
N TYR A 324 6.11 -8.06 8.16
CA TYR A 324 5.56 -9.27 8.76
C TYR A 324 4.05 -9.20 8.84
N PHE A 325 3.37 -10.04 8.07
CA PHE A 325 1.92 -10.22 8.14
C PHE A 325 1.58 -11.51 8.90
N TRP A 326 1.18 -11.35 10.16
CA TRP A 326 0.84 -12.46 11.05
C TRP A 326 -0.64 -12.83 10.93
N VAL A 327 -0.92 -13.97 10.31
CA VAL A 327 -2.30 -14.47 10.18
C VAL A 327 -2.52 -15.56 11.24
N THR A 328 -3.27 -15.20 12.27
CA THR A 328 -3.62 -16.12 13.35
C THR A 328 -4.64 -17.14 12.84
N VAL A 329 -4.19 -18.38 12.69
CA VAL A 329 -5.06 -19.55 12.46
C VAL A 329 -5.48 -20.13 13.81
N ASN A 330 -6.57 -20.90 13.85
CA ASN A 330 -7.12 -21.48 15.07
C ASN A 330 -7.36 -20.41 16.15
N VAL A 331 -8.17 -19.41 15.80
CA VAL A 331 -8.47 -18.29 16.68
C VAL A 331 -9.21 -18.81 17.92
N SER A 332 -8.76 -18.41 19.10
CA SER A 332 -9.29 -18.91 20.39
C SER A 332 -9.83 -17.81 21.29
N ARG A 333 -9.72 -16.55 20.85
CA ARG A 333 -10.19 -15.36 21.59
C ARG A 333 -11.70 -15.12 21.54
N PHE A 334 -12.40 -15.75 20.60
CA PHE A 334 -13.84 -15.64 20.43
C PHE A 334 -14.54 -16.81 21.13
N ASP A 335 -15.85 -16.68 21.39
CA ASP A 335 -16.62 -17.75 22.03
C ASP A 335 -16.56 -19.05 21.20
N SER A 336 -16.61 -20.20 21.89
CA SER A 336 -16.42 -21.52 21.28
C SER A 336 -17.41 -21.84 20.16
N ASP A 337 -18.55 -21.13 20.11
CA ASP A 337 -19.62 -21.35 19.16
C ASP A 337 -19.41 -20.61 17.82
N ASP A 338 -18.40 -19.73 17.70
CA ASP A 338 -18.03 -19.09 16.43
C ASP A 338 -17.18 -20.04 15.56
N LYS A 339 -17.83 -21.10 15.05
CA LYS A 339 -17.19 -22.19 14.29
C LYS A 339 -16.52 -21.72 13.00
N GLU A 340 -16.96 -20.61 12.43
CA GLU A 340 -16.47 -20.08 11.16
C GLU A 340 -15.00 -19.63 11.28
N VAL A 341 -14.62 -19.02 12.41
CA VAL A 341 -13.26 -18.53 12.64
C VAL A 341 -12.40 -19.56 13.39
N ASN A 342 -12.99 -20.28 14.34
CA ASN A 342 -12.25 -21.20 15.22
C ASN A 342 -11.78 -22.49 14.51
N SER A 343 -12.36 -22.86 13.37
CA SER A 343 -12.04 -24.11 12.65
C SER A 343 -10.95 -23.96 11.59
N VAL A 344 -10.53 -22.74 11.26
CA VAL A 344 -9.57 -22.51 10.17
C VAL A 344 -8.14 -22.74 10.67
N THR A 345 -7.48 -23.75 10.12
CA THR A 345 -6.12 -24.17 10.51
C THR A 345 -5.04 -23.69 9.54
N GLU A 346 -5.41 -23.08 8.42
CA GLU A 346 -4.49 -22.60 7.40
C GLU A 346 -4.69 -21.11 7.06
N ILE A 347 -3.60 -20.47 6.64
CA ILE A 347 -3.66 -19.10 6.12
C ILE A 347 -4.44 -19.09 4.78
N PRO A 348 -5.43 -18.20 4.60
CA PRO A 348 -6.19 -18.08 3.36
C PRO A 348 -5.30 -17.88 2.12
N GLY A 349 -5.72 -18.44 0.98
CA GLY A 349 -4.96 -18.38 -0.28
C GLY A 349 -4.66 -16.95 -0.73
N ASP A 350 -5.66 -16.06 -0.69
CA ASP A 350 -5.50 -14.64 -1.05
C ASP A 350 -4.49 -13.92 -0.14
N ALA A 351 -4.45 -14.25 1.16
CA ALA A 351 -3.46 -13.72 2.08
C ALA A 351 -2.05 -14.26 1.77
N LYS A 352 -1.92 -15.57 1.48
CA LYS A 352 -0.64 -16.19 1.06
C LYS A 352 -0.08 -15.53 -0.22
N MET A 353 -0.96 -15.14 -1.16
CA MET A 353 -0.55 -14.50 -2.42
C MET A 353 0.15 -13.15 -2.22
N LEU A 354 -0.06 -12.45 -1.10
CA LEU A 354 0.60 -11.17 -0.82
C LEU A 354 2.12 -11.30 -0.70
N ALA A 355 2.63 -12.45 -0.24
CA ALA A 355 4.07 -12.72 -0.23
C ALA A 355 4.66 -12.77 -1.65
N ASN A 356 3.92 -13.35 -2.59
CA ASN A 356 4.34 -13.48 -3.98
C ASN A 356 4.36 -12.14 -4.71
N GLN A 357 3.50 -11.19 -4.30
CA GLN A 357 3.46 -9.85 -4.89
C GLN A 357 4.64 -8.97 -4.47
N PHE A 358 5.24 -9.24 -3.31
CA PHE A 358 6.37 -8.48 -2.78
C PHE A 358 7.50 -9.42 -2.29
N PRO A 359 8.12 -10.16 -3.23
CA PRO A 359 9.08 -11.20 -2.89
C PRO A 359 10.28 -10.61 -2.14
N GLY A 360 10.72 -11.33 -1.09
CA GLY A 360 11.86 -10.96 -0.26
C GLY A 360 11.60 -9.87 0.78
N VAL A 361 10.42 -9.22 0.79
CA VAL A 361 10.08 -8.19 1.78
C VAL A 361 8.85 -8.56 2.59
N VAL A 362 7.74 -8.92 1.95
CA VAL A 362 6.51 -9.32 2.66
C VAL A 362 6.60 -10.79 3.03
N LYS A 363 6.39 -11.08 4.33
CA LYS A 363 6.37 -12.42 4.90
C LYS A 363 4.98 -12.65 5.49
N VAL A 364 4.28 -13.68 5.01
CA VAL A 364 2.96 -14.05 5.51
C VAL A 364 3.11 -15.32 6.33
N LEU A 365 2.87 -15.23 7.64
CA LEU A 365 3.25 -16.25 8.62
C LEU A 365 2.12 -16.47 9.64
N ALA A 366 2.08 -17.66 10.23
CA ALA A 366 1.21 -17.93 11.38
C ALA A 366 2.00 -17.75 12.68
N PRO A 367 1.46 -17.07 13.70
CA PRO A 367 2.08 -17.01 15.01
C PRO A 367 2.00 -18.39 15.70
N ARG A 368 2.89 -18.66 16.66
CA ARG A 368 2.94 -19.95 17.39
C ARG A 368 1.68 -20.27 18.20
N LYS A 369 0.92 -19.24 18.55
CA LYS A 369 -0.36 -19.32 19.25
C LYS A 369 -1.15 -18.06 18.98
N ASP A 370 -2.39 -18.08 19.44
CA ASP A 370 -3.22 -16.91 19.41
C ASP A 370 -2.83 -15.90 20.52
N PHE A 371 -2.28 -14.74 20.14
CA PHE A 371 -1.84 -13.70 21.07
C PHE A 371 -2.82 -12.54 21.26
N GLY A 372 -3.99 -12.55 20.65
CA GLY A 372 -4.80 -11.32 20.61
C GLY A 372 -4.52 -10.47 19.37
N PRO A 373 -5.06 -9.24 19.37
CA PRO A 373 -4.53 -8.14 18.57
C PRO A 373 -3.01 -7.94 18.74
N ALA A 374 -2.44 -8.34 19.89
CA ALA A 374 -1.01 -8.28 20.16
C ALA A 374 -0.15 -9.16 19.22
N SER A 375 -0.78 -10.03 18.43
CA SER A 375 -0.14 -10.75 17.31
C SER A 375 0.53 -9.80 16.31
N LYS A 376 0.15 -8.51 16.27
CA LYS A 376 0.80 -7.51 15.42
C LYS A 376 2.22 -7.15 15.86
N LEU A 377 2.64 -7.49 17.08
CA LEU A 377 3.97 -7.17 17.60
C LEU A 377 4.68 -8.38 18.22
N LEU A 378 4.01 -9.17 19.06
CA LEU A 378 4.67 -10.23 19.84
C LEU A 378 5.47 -11.21 18.96
N PRO A 379 4.92 -11.79 17.88
CA PRO A 379 5.70 -12.72 17.05
C PRO A 379 6.85 -12.02 16.31
N THR A 380 6.73 -10.72 15.99
CA THR A 380 7.84 -9.94 15.43
C THR A 380 8.97 -9.74 16.44
N LEU A 381 8.67 -9.58 17.73
CA LEU A 381 9.68 -9.54 18.79
C LEU A 381 10.41 -10.88 18.99
N GLU A 382 9.77 -12.00 18.61
CA GLU A 382 10.40 -13.33 18.60
C GLU A 382 11.38 -13.49 17.41
N VAL A 383 11.09 -12.87 16.27
CA VAL A 383 11.90 -12.98 15.04
C VAL A 383 13.02 -11.93 14.95
N GLU A 384 12.75 -10.68 15.32
CA GLU A 384 13.75 -9.61 15.31
C GLU A 384 14.47 -9.57 16.67
N THR A 385 15.77 -9.86 16.67
CA THR A 385 16.59 -9.99 17.89
C THR A 385 17.55 -8.82 18.12
N ASP A 386 17.89 -8.05 17.08
CA ASP A 386 18.73 -6.85 17.23
C ASP A 386 17.95 -5.78 18.03
N PRO A 387 18.45 -5.34 19.21
CA PRO A 387 17.75 -4.38 20.06
C PRO A 387 17.52 -3.02 19.38
N GLU A 388 18.31 -2.68 18.35
CA GLU A 388 18.19 -1.42 17.61
C GLU A 388 17.20 -1.50 16.44
N THR A 389 16.63 -2.67 16.14
CA THR A 389 15.60 -2.79 15.12
C THR A 389 14.40 -1.91 15.47
N ILE A 390 14.03 -1.02 14.55
CA ILE A 390 12.77 -0.28 14.63
C ILE A 390 11.65 -1.17 14.11
N ILE A 391 10.61 -1.36 14.90
CA ILE A 391 9.41 -2.11 14.56
C ILE A 391 8.25 -1.12 14.54
N ILE A 392 7.58 -1.02 13.40
CA ILE A 392 6.35 -0.22 13.24
C ILE A 392 5.16 -1.16 13.15
N THR A 393 4.17 -0.98 14.02
CA THR A 393 2.93 -1.74 13.97
C THR A 393 1.83 -0.96 13.26
N VAL A 394 1.05 -1.66 12.45
CA VAL A 394 -0.13 -1.14 11.75
C VAL A 394 -1.30 -2.13 11.81
N ASP A 395 -2.52 -1.64 11.61
CA ASP A 395 -3.74 -2.45 11.57
C ASP A 395 -4.04 -2.93 10.15
N ASP A 396 -4.62 -4.11 10.03
CA ASP A 396 -4.89 -4.80 8.76
C ASP A 396 -6.03 -4.22 7.94
N ASP A 397 -6.77 -3.25 8.46
CA ASP A 397 -7.95 -2.65 7.83
C ASP A 397 -7.80 -1.13 7.61
N THR A 398 -6.56 -0.64 7.62
CA THR A 398 -6.25 0.78 7.42
C THR A 398 -5.37 1.00 6.19
N PHE A 399 -5.78 1.94 5.34
CA PHE A 399 -4.95 2.45 4.26
C PHE A 399 -4.10 3.62 4.77
N TYR A 400 -2.79 3.41 4.86
CA TYR A 400 -1.87 4.38 5.44
C TYR A 400 -1.34 5.38 4.41
N SER A 401 -1.05 6.59 4.87
CA SER A 401 -0.36 7.62 4.09
C SER A 401 1.02 7.10 3.64
N PRO A 402 1.47 7.43 2.41
CA PRO A 402 2.80 7.07 1.94
C PRO A 402 3.94 7.54 2.84
N THR A 403 3.74 8.60 3.63
CA THR A 403 4.77 9.14 4.53
C THR A 403 4.76 8.52 5.94
N THR A 404 3.81 7.62 6.24
CA THR A 404 3.65 7.06 7.59
C THR A 404 4.94 6.43 8.13
N VAL A 405 5.61 5.60 7.33
CA VAL A 405 6.82 4.89 7.75
C VAL A 405 8.00 5.85 7.95
N ILE A 406 8.24 6.76 7.00
CA ILE A 406 9.38 7.70 7.07
C ILE A 406 9.22 8.67 8.25
N GLU A 407 8.01 9.16 8.50
CA GLU A 407 7.75 10.09 9.60
C GLU A 407 7.99 9.47 10.99
N LEU A 408 7.66 8.18 11.14
CA LEU A 408 7.94 7.42 12.36
C LEU A 408 9.43 7.10 12.50
N GLU A 409 10.10 6.71 11.41
CA GLU A 409 11.55 6.43 11.40
C GLU A 409 12.35 7.68 11.83
N GLU A 410 12.09 8.82 11.21
CA GLU A 410 12.74 10.09 11.52
C GLU A 410 12.59 10.46 12.99
N GLU A 411 11.39 10.29 13.55
CA GLU A 411 11.12 10.63 14.94
C GLU A 411 11.76 9.64 15.92
N MET A 412 11.77 8.35 15.60
CA MET A 412 12.46 7.31 16.39
C MET A 412 13.99 7.53 16.42
N LEU A 413 14.56 8.06 15.33
CA LEU A 413 15.97 8.43 15.26
C LEU A 413 16.26 9.71 16.05
N ARG A 414 15.35 10.69 15.99
CA ARG A 414 15.45 11.92 16.79
C ARG A 414 15.28 11.68 18.28
N ARG A 415 14.58 10.61 18.67
CA ARG A 415 14.19 10.31 20.07
C ARG A 415 14.48 8.84 20.45
N PRO A 416 15.74 8.43 20.61
CA PRO A 416 16.13 7.03 20.85
C PRO A 416 15.71 6.42 22.19
N GLY A 417 14.97 7.15 23.03
CA GLY A 417 14.41 6.70 24.31
C GLY A 417 12.88 6.75 24.40
N TYR A 418 12.20 6.99 23.27
CA TYR A 418 10.74 7.07 23.23
C TYR A 418 10.18 6.03 22.26
N ALA A 419 9.03 5.46 22.60
CA ALA A 419 8.12 4.90 21.60
C ALA A 419 7.36 6.04 20.92
N ILE A 420 7.16 5.96 19.60
CA ILE A 420 6.53 7.05 18.84
C ILE A 420 5.14 6.61 18.36
N VAL A 421 4.14 7.44 18.59
CA VAL A 421 2.74 7.17 18.22
C VAL A 421 2.11 8.39 17.57
N ARG A 422 0.98 8.18 16.90
CA ARG A 422 0.21 9.24 16.24
C ARG A 422 -0.91 9.79 17.09
N SER A 423 -1.37 9.01 18.06
CA SER A 423 -2.40 9.39 19.03
C SER A 423 -2.23 8.62 20.32
N CYS A 424 -2.73 9.20 21.40
CA CYS A 424 -2.72 8.64 22.74
C CYS A 424 -4.08 8.87 23.41
N GLU A 425 -4.56 7.88 24.13
CA GLU A 425 -5.74 7.97 24.98
C GLU A 425 -5.31 8.18 26.44
N ILE A 426 -5.76 9.27 27.04
CA ILE A 426 -5.52 9.59 28.46
C ILE A 426 -6.85 9.48 29.19
N THR A 427 -6.90 8.64 30.22
CA THR A 427 -8.05 8.54 31.10
C THR A 427 -7.87 9.47 32.29
N HIS A 428 -8.80 10.40 32.48
CA HIS A 428 -8.83 11.30 33.62
C HIS A 428 -9.77 10.75 34.69
N TYR A 429 -9.34 10.77 35.94
CA TYR A 429 -10.15 10.36 37.10
C TYR A 429 -10.62 11.58 37.87
N ASP A 430 -11.81 11.47 38.47
CA ASP A 430 -12.33 12.48 39.38
C ASP A 430 -11.50 12.45 40.69
N PRO A 431 -10.72 13.51 40.99
CA PRO A 431 -9.87 13.55 42.17
C PRO A 431 -10.65 13.67 43.49
N GLU A 432 -11.96 13.97 43.47
CA GLU A 432 -12.74 14.25 44.69
C GLU A 432 -13.49 13.05 45.27
N MET A 433 -13.53 11.91 44.59
CA MET A 433 -14.35 10.77 45.01
C MET A 433 -13.53 9.68 45.71
N LYS A 434 -13.59 9.66 47.06
CA LYS A 434 -13.02 8.65 47.99
C LYS A 434 -13.60 7.22 47.84
N LYS A 435 -13.75 6.69 46.62
CA LYS A 435 -14.13 5.28 46.40
C LYS A 435 -12.96 4.51 45.80
N ASN A 436 -12.79 3.29 46.28
CA ASN A 436 -11.81 2.35 45.79
C ASN A 436 -12.57 1.21 45.07
N PRO A 437 -12.50 1.07 43.73
CA PRO A 437 -11.73 1.88 42.79
C PRO A 437 -12.40 3.23 42.42
N PRO A 438 -11.62 4.23 41.98
CA PRO A 438 -12.15 5.52 41.53
C PRO A 438 -13.10 5.34 40.34
N ARG A 439 -14.19 6.12 40.30
CA ARG A 439 -15.09 6.11 39.13
C ARG A 439 -14.38 6.68 37.92
N LYS A 440 -14.56 6.04 36.77
CA LYS A 440 -14.09 6.53 35.46
C LYS A 440 -14.59 7.96 35.23
N GLY A 441 -13.67 8.91 35.06
CA GLY A 441 -13.98 10.29 34.65
C GLY A 441 -14.17 10.37 33.13
N TRP A 442 -13.46 11.28 32.46
CA TRP A 442 -13.52 11.44 30.99
C TRP A 442 -12.23 10.95 30.31
N ARG A 443 -12.32 10.77 28.99
CA ARG A 443 -11.19 10.39 28.14
C ARG A 443 -10.75 11.56 27.28
N GLU A 444 -9.45 11.74 27.14
CA GLU A 444 -8.83 12.70 26.24
C GLU A 444 -8.05 11.97 25.14
N TRP A 445 -8.27 12.37 23.89
CA TRP A 445 -7.48 11.93 22.75
C TRP A 445 -6.39 12.97 22.48
N LYS A 446 -5.16 12.69 22.94
CA LYS A 446 -4.02 13.55 22.69
C LYS A 446 -3.51 13.34 21.26
N LEU A 447 -3.67 14.38 20.44
CA LEU A 447 -3.10 14.49 19.09
C LEU A 447 -1.98 15.54 19.01
N SER A 448 -1.81 16.36 20.04
CA SER A 448 -0.75 17.35 20.11
C SER A 448 0.59 16.69 20.41
N GLU A 449 1.67 17.25 19.84
CA GLU A 449 3.03 16.76 20.09
C GLU A 449 3.33 16.71 21.60
N GLY A 450 4.03 15.67 22.06
CA GLY A 450 4.51 15.59 23.44
C GLY A 450 4.39 14.22 24.08
N VAL A 451 4.85 14.12 25.33
CA VAL A 451 4.75 12.89 26.13
C VAL A 451 3.29 12.51 26.36
N CYS A 452 2.97 11.24 26.13
CA CYS A 452 1.71 10.61 26.48
C CYS A 452 1.80 10.03 27.90
N LYS A 453 0.86 10.41 28.76
CA LYS A 453 0.72 9.88 30.13
C LYS A 453 -0.40 8.84 30.24
N GLY A 454 -0.77 8.23 29.13
CA GLY A 454 -1.82 7.25 29.04
C GLY A 454 -1.40 6.11 28.13
N PHE A 455 -2.36 5.59 27.38
CA PHE A 455 -2.14 4.46 26.48
C PHE A 455 -1.93 4.95 25.05
N MET A 456 -1.03 4.31 24.32
CA MET A 456 -0.97 4.48 22.87
C MET A 456 -2.27 4.03 22.21
N THR A 457 -2.54 4.56 21.03
CA THR A 457 -3.64 4.07 20.18
C THR A 457 -3.05 3.71 18.82
N ALA A 458 -2.58 2.47 18.70
CA ALA A 458 -1.68 2.05 17.62
C ALA A 458 -2.39 1.81 16.27
N TYR A 459 -3.72 1.95 16.20
CA TYR A 459 -4.47 1.88 14.94
C TYR A 459 -3.96 2.90 13.91
N ALA A 460 -3.54 4.08 14.37
CA ALA A 460 -2.99 5.14 13.54
C ALA A 460 -1.50 4.93 13.19
N SER A 461 -0.92 3.79 13.58
CA SER A 461 0.50 3.39 13.62
C SER A 461 1.26 3.78 14.89
N ALA A 462 2.18 2.89 15.28
CA ALA A 462 3.08 3.06 16.41
C ALA A 462 4.46 2.46 16.10
N ALA A 463 5.52 3.04 16.66
CA ALA A 463 6.91 2.64 16.43
C ALA A 463 7.66 2.41 17.75
N TYR A 464 8.47 1.36 17.78
CA TYR A 464 9.25 0.94 18.94
C TYR A 464 10.63 0.45 18.50
N ARG A 465 11.61 0.47 19.40
CA ARG A 465 12.82 -0.35 19.23
C ARG A 465 12.56 -1.72 19.83
N ARG A 466 13.13 -2.76 19.23
CA ARG A 466 13.07 -4.12 19.79
C ARG A 466 13.54 -4.16 21.25
N GLY A 467 14.60 -3.42 21.59
CA GLY A 467 15.18 -3.39 22.94
C GLY A 467 14.30 -2.77 24.03
N TYR A 468 13.21 -2.06 23.66
CA TYR A 468 12.30 -1.44 24.62
C TYR A 468 11.47 -2.47 25.40
N LEU A 469 11.28 -3.67 24.86
CA LEU A 469 10.46 -4.74 25.44
C LEU A 469 11.32 -5.97 25.75
N ASP A 470 11.12 -6.57 26.92
CA ASP A 470 11.79 -7.81 27.36
C ASP A 470 10.77 -8.94 27.42
N ASP A 471 11.22 -10.12 27.86
CA ASP A 471 10.40 -11.33 27.81
C ASP A 471 9.13 -11.25 28.65
N LEU A 472 9.04 -10.31 29.60
CA LEU A 472 7.83 -10.08 30.37
C LEU A 472 6.62 -9.75 29.48
N VAL A 473 6.84 -9.16 28.30
CA VAL A 473 5.78 -8.81 27.34
C VAL A 473 5.03 -10.03 26.79
N PHE A 474 5.63 -11.23 26.83
CA PHE A 474 5.02 -12.47 26.35
C PHE A 474 4.15 -13.18 27.39
N ASP A 475 4.27 -12.82 28.67
CA ASP A 475 3.54 -13.44 29.76
C ASP A 475 2.14 -12.85 29.90
N GLN A 476 1.27 -13.15 28.94
CA GLN A 476 -0.14 -12.75 28.98
C GLN A 476 -0.95 -13.50 30.05
N ALA A 477 -0.42 -14.60 30.61
CA ALA A 477 -1.11 -15.41 31.61
C ALA A 477 -1.12 -14.76 33.00
N ARG A 478 -0.16 -13.85 33.28
CA ARG A 478 -0.08 -13.10 34.55
C ARG A 478 -1.18 -12.05 34.75
N ALA A 479 -1.93 -11.74 33.69
CA ALA A 479 -2.91 -10.66 33.66
C ALA A 479 -4.32 -11.17 33.35
N PRO A 480 -5.37 -10.39 33.65
CA PRO A 480 -6.75 -10.77 33.33
C PRO A 480 -6.94 -11.03 31.83
N LYS A 481 -7.90 -11.90 31.49
CA LYS A 481 -8.27 -12.20 30.09
C LYS A 481 -8.60 -10.94 29.27
N GLY A 482 -9.02 -9.86 29.93
CA GLY A 482 -9.24 -8.56 29.29
C GLY A 482 -8.01 -8.02 28.55
N CYS A 483 -6.80 -8.24 29.08
CA CYS A 483 -5.56 -7.80 28.44
C CYS A 483 -5.24 -8.52 27.13
N LEU A 484 -5.74 -9.74 26.90
CA LEU A 484 -5.60 -10.45 25.63
C LEU A 484 -6.30 -9.72 24.47
N HIS A 485 -7.26 -8.85 24.78
CA HIS A 485 -8.12 -8.17 23.80
C HIS A 485 -7.69 -6.73 23.53
N HIS A 486 -6.74 -6.19 24.30
CA HIS A 486 -6.34 -4.79 24.24
C HIS A 486 -4.82 -4.66 24.25
N ASP A 487 -4.23 -4.79 23.08
CA ASP A 487 -2.79 -4.70 22.86
C ASP A 487 -2.23 -3.30 23.10
N ASP A 488 -3.00 -2.25 22.79
CA ASP A 488 -2.66 -0.86 23.10
C ASP A 488 -2.37 -0.65 24.59
N ILE A 489 -3.21 -1.19 25.47
CA ILE A 489 -3.02 -1.15 26.93
C ILE A 489 -1.81 -2.00 27.32
N TRP A 490 -1.75 -3.23 26.81
CA TRP A 490 -0.67 -4.19 27.12
C TRP A 490 0.71 -3.63 26.80
N PHE A 491 0.91 -3.12 25.58
CA PHE A 491 2.21 -2.59 25.15
C PHE A 491 2.57 -1.31 25.87
N SER A 492 1.61 -0.40 26.09
CA SER A 492 1.86 0.81 26.89
C SER A 492 2.35 0.47 28.29
N ALA A 493 1.71 -0.50 28.95
CA ALA A 493 2.09 -0.92 30.29
C ALA A 493 3.48 -1.57 30.32
N HIS A 494 3.83 -2.38 29.31
CA HIS A 494 5.16 -2.98 29.24
C HIS A 494 6.28 -1.98 28.93
N LEU A 495 6.00 -0.96 28.12
CA LEU A 495 6.93 0.16 27.95
C LEU A 495 7.12 0.92 29.26
N TRP A 496 6.02 1.19 29.99
CA TRP A 496 6.07 1.87 31.28
C TRP A 496 6.86 1.09 32.34
N ILE A 497 6.63 -0.23 32.46
CA ILE A 497 7.41 -1.13 33.33
C ILE A 497 8.90 -1.07 33.00
N ARG A 498 9.25 -0.88 31.72
CA ARG A 498 10.63 -0.75 31.23
C ARG A 498 11.16 0.68 31.25
N ASN A 499 10.42 1.65 31.79
CA ASN A 499 10.78 3.07 31.82
C ASN A 499 10.98 3.68 30.41
N VAL A 500 10.18 3.25 29.44
CA VAL A 500 10.16 3.80 28.08
C VAL A 500 8.92 4.68 27.90
N PRO A 501 9.06 6.01 27.90
CA PRO A 501 7.93 6.92 27.67
C PRO A 501 7.42 6.86 26.23
N ILE A 502 6.14 7.20 26.07
CA ILE A 502 5.47 7.30 24.76
C ILE A 502 5.45 8.77 24.33
N TRP A 503 5.78 9.05 23.08
CA TRP A 503 5.73 10.38 22.47
C TRP A 503 4.70 10.42 21.34
N VAL A 504 3.78 11.38 21.42
CA VAL A 504 2.84 11.69 20.33
C VAL A 504 3.53 12.60 19.33
N LEU A 505 3.55 12.19 18.07
CA LEU A 505 4.17 12.90 16.97
C LEU A 505 3.30 14.08 16.49
N ASN A 506 3.94 15.16 16.03
CA ASN A 506 3.27 16.35 15.54
C ASN A 506 2.59 16.13 14.17
N HIS A 507 1.33 16.55 14.02
CA HIS A 507 0.59 16.47 12.75
C HIS A 507 0.67 17.74 11.90
N ALA A 508 1.20 18.85 12.40
CA ALA A 508 1.29 20.10 11.65
C ALA A 508 2.11 19.92 10.36
N GLY A 509 1.48 20.16 9.21
CA GLY A 509 2.10 20.00 7.89
C GLY A 509 2.29 18.53 7.45
N ARG A 510 1.74 17.56 8.18
CA ARG A 510 1.80 16.13 7.85
C ARG A 510 0.41 15.60 7.54
N SER A 511 0.31 14.59 6.68
CA SER A 511 -0.95 13.89 6.45
C SER A 511 -1.35 13.08 7.67
N TRP A 512 -2.64 13.06 8.03
CA TRP A 512 -3.16 12.08 8.98
C TRP A 512 -2.91 10.66 8.43
N PRO A 513 -2.27 9.76 9.20
CA PRO A 513 -1.77 8.48 8.70
C PRO A 513 -2.87 7.56 8.13
N PRO A 514 -3.96 7.24 8.85
CA PRO A 514 -5.13 6.61 8.24
C PRO A 514 -5.77 7.53 7.19
N MET A 515 -5.45 7.33 5.91
CA MET A 515 -6.17 8.00 4.82
C MET A 515 -7.55 7.37 4.62
N TYR A 516 -7.68 6.11 5.01
CA TYR A 516 -8.96 5.45 5.22
C TYR A 516 -8.80 4.37 6.29
N HIS A 517 -9.81 4.27 7.14
CA HIS A 517 -9.96 3.19 8.10
C HIS A 517 -11.26 2.47 7.74
N ARG A 518 -11.21 1.15 7.55
CA ARG A 518 -12.43 0.37 7.26
C ARG A 518 -13.45 0.59 8.38
N PRO A 519 -14.75 0.64 8.08
CA PRO A 519 -15.74 0.68 9.14
C PRO A 519 -15.63 -0.58 10.02
N LYS A 520 -16.13 -0.46 11.24
CA LYS A 520 -16.07 -1.51 12.24
C LYS A 520 -17.21 -2.49 12.01
N ASN A 521 -16.92 -3.78 12.07
CA ASN A 521 -17.92 -4.84 11.90
C ASN A 521 -17.90 -5.84 13.08
N ARG A 522 -18.72 -6.89 13.02
CA ARG A 522 -18.82 -7.90 14.09
C ARG A 522 -17.50 -8.55 14.50
N MET A 523 -16.51 -8.58 13.60
CA MET A 523 -15.17 -9.15 13.84
C MET A 523 -14.18 -8.13 14.41
N SER A 524 -14.54 -6.84 14.44
CA SER A 524 -13.72 -5.80 15.07
C SER A 524 -13.79 -5.94 16.58
N ILE A 525 -12.63 -5.91 17.26
CA ILE A 525 -12.58 -6.11 18.71
C ILE A 525 -13.41 -5.07 19.48
N SER A 526 -13.45 -3.82 18.99
CA SER A 526 -14.26 -2.76 19.59
C SER A 526 -15.77 -2.96 19.47
N MET A 527 -16.21 -3.92 18.65
CA MET A 527 -17.62 -4.28 18.49
C MET A 527 -18.02 -5.49 19.36
N HIS A 528 -17.06 -6.12 20.05
CA HIS A 528 -17.36 -7.20 20.99
C HIS A 528 -18.18 -6.66 22.18
N PRO A 529 -19.26 -7.33 22.61
CA PRO A 529 -20.14 -6.82 23.68
C PRO A 529 -19.42 -6.49 24.99
N GLN A 530 -18.39 -7.25 25.32
CA GLN A 530 -17.55 -7.06 26.52
C GLN A 530 -16.27 -6.24 26.27
N ALA A 531 -16.11 -5.56 25.12
CA ALA A 531 -14.86 -4.88 24.77
C ALA A 531 -14.44 -3.84 25.83
N GLU A 532 -15.39 -3.02 26.28
CA GLU A 532 -15.16 -1.97 27.28
C GLU A 532 -14.81 -2.55 28.66
N GLU A 533 -15.55 -3.57 29.11
CA GLU A 533 -15.30 -4.27 30.38
C GLU A 533 -13.91 -4.90 30.39
N ARG A 534 -13.54 -5.59 29.30
CA ARG A 534 -12.22 -6.20 29.12
C ARG A 534 -11.10 -5.16 29.10
N ALA A 535 -11.34 -3.98 28.51
CA ALA A 535 -10.39 -2.87 28.54
C ALA A 535 -10.18 -2.43 29.99
N GLN A 536 -11.28 -2.17 30.70
CA GLN A 536 -11.25 -1.71 32.09
C GLN A 536 -10.51 -2.68 33.02
N GLN A 537 -10.79 -3.98 32.93
CA GLN A 537 -10.07 -5.01 33.69
C GLN A 537 -8.56 -4.95 33.46
N CYS A 538 -8.13 -4.69 32.22
CA CYS A 538 -6.72 -4.57 31.91
C CYS A 538 -6.10 -3.27 32.45
N GLN A 539 -6.80 -2.14 32.32
CA GLN A 539 -6.31 -0.87 32.85
C GLN A 539 -6.22 -0.88 34.39
N GLU A 540 -7.21 -1.46 35.07
CA GLU A 540 -7.22 -1.64 36.54
C GLU A 540 -6.04 -2.49 36.99
N TYR A 541 -5.72 -3.59 36.29
CA TYR A 541 -4.58 -4.44 36.63
C TYR A 541 -3.23 -3.68 36.63
N PHE A 542 -3.08 -2.71 35.74
CA PHE A 542 -1.89 -1.87 35.61
C PHE A 542 -1.95 -0.57 36.40
N HIS A 543 -3.00 -0.35 37.21
CA HIS A 543 -3.26 0.93 37.88
C HIS A 543 -3.09 2.10 36.90
N TRP A 544 -3.69 1.98 35.71
CA TRP A 544 -3.72 3.04 34.70
C TRP A 544 -2.36 3.66 34.30
N ILE A 545 -1.25 2.95 34.56
CA ILE A 545 0.11 3.43 34.27
C ILE A 545 0.46 4.70 35.10
N ASP A 546 -0.16 4.90 36.27
CA ASP A 546 0.05 6.09 37.12
C ASP A 546 0.63 5.81 38.52
N ASP A 547 0.89 4.55 38.85
CA ASP A 547 1.35 4.10 40.18
C ASP A 547 2.77 3.51 40.15
N GLU A 548 3.75 4.25 40.67
CA GLU A 548 5.15 3.81 40.72
C GLU A 548 5.38 2.56 41.57
N ALA A 549 4.64 2.38 42.67
CA ALA A 549 4.77 1.19 43.50
C ALA A 549 4.29 -0.05 42.74
N ARG A 550 3.17 0.09 42.01
CA ARG A 550 2.66 -0.96 41.11
C ARG A 550 3.64 -1.25 39.97
N ARG A 551 4.29 -0.22 39.42
CA ARG A 551 5.34 -0.38 38.39
C ARG A 551 6.48 -1.26 38.88
N ILE A 552 7.01 -0.94 40.07
CA ILE A 552 8.12 -1.66 40.69
C ILE A 552 7.72 -3.09 41.01
N GLU A 553 6.51 -3.31 41.55
CA GLU A 553 5.96 -4.63 41.84
C GLU A 553 5.90 -5.49 40.56
N LEU A 554 5.31 -4.97 39.48
CA LEU A 554 5.15 -5.69 38.22
C LEU A 554 6.48 -5.92 37.48
N ARG A 555 7.44 -5.00 37.63
CA ARG A 555 8.80 -5.15 37.09
C ARG A 555 9.57 -6.26 37.80
N GLY A 556 9.42 -6.37 39.12
CA GLY A 556 10.25 -7.22 39.96
C GLY A 556 11.74 -6.89 39.79
N ASN A 557 12.57 -7.92 39.64
CA ASN A 557 14.03 -7.80 39.52
C ASN A 557 14.54 -7.47 38.11
N ARG A 558 13.65 -7.13 37.16
CA ARG A 558 14.01 -6.83 35.77
C ARG A 558 14.62 -5.43 35.65
N SER A 559 15.61 -5.29 34.76
CA SER A 559 16.28 -4.01 34.50
C SER A 559 15.39 -3.03 33.72
N GLU A 560 15.47 -1.76 34.07
CA GLU A 560 14.91 -0.68 33.23
C GLU A 560 15.64 -0.60 31.88
N TYR A 561 14.96 -0.03 30.89
CA TYR A 561 15.61 0.32 29.63
C TYR A 561 16.44 1.60 29.80
N VAL A 562 17.73 1.50 29.48
CA VAL A 562 18.63 2.67 29.37
C VAL A 562 18.96 2.88 27.90
N PRO A 563 18.57 4.02 27.30
CA PRO A 563 18.89 4.34 25.91
C PRO A 563 20.40 4.28 25.65
N PRO A 564 20.86 3.79 24.48
CA PRO A 564 22.29 3.73 24.14
C PRO A 564 23.01 5.08 24.25
N THR A 565 22.31 6.19 24.03
CA THR A 565 22.84 7.56 24.15
C THR A 565 23.13 8.01 25.58
N LEU A 566 22.68 7.24 26.58
CA LEU A 566 22.88 7.49 28.01
C LEU A 566 23.74 6.41 28.69
N ARG A 567 24.32 5.48 27.91
CA ARG A 567 25.20 4.41 28.42
C ARG A 567 26.67 4.80 28.41
#